data_AF-A0A965P525-F1
#
_entry.id   AF-A0A965P525-F1
#
_cell.length_a   1.000
_cell.length_b   1.000
_cell.length_c   1.000
_cell.angle_alpha   90.00
_cell.angle_beta   90.00
_cell.angle_gamma   90.00
#
_symmetry.space_group_name_H-M   'P 1'
#
loop_
_entity.id
_entity.type
_entity.pdbx_description
1 polymer ?
#
loop_
_entity_poly.entity_id
_entity_poly.type
_entity_poly.pdbx_seq_one_letter_code
_entity_poly.pdbx_strand_id
1 'polypeptide(L)'
;MQDITFAQFEAAIATGTVIIDVWKDDCPYCVQYAPIFEAAEAENPDITFLKFNLAIKDVTPTWISTYFGNGKLDAPATLLLENGKLINRKFGFMNAEQLASFLRLRSLNALYLEKGKLITAINVAHQSMRAIEAKDQTKLTDEDYLARGRAATEMEVAQATITQKLNPQIENLLALGVA
;
A
#
# COMPACT_ATOMS: atom_id res chain seq x y z
N MET A 1 -1.06 21.40 4.76
CA MET A 1 0.28 20.78 4.68
C MET A 1 1.33 21.42 5.61
N GLN A 2 2.17 20.59 6.25
CA GLN A 2 3.30 21.00 7.12
C GLN A 2 4.65 20.68 6.46
N ASP A 3 5.64 21.57 6.57
CA ASP A 3 7.04 21.26 6.27
C ASP A 3 7.73 20.72 7.54
N ILE A 4 8.26 19.50 7.46
CA ILE A 4 8.82 18.76 8.60
C ILE A 4 10.34 18.73 8.58
N THR A 5 10.93 18.85 9.76
CA THR A 5 12.36 18.65 9.96
C THR A 5 12.73 17.16 10.04
N PHE A 6 14.02 16.86 9.91
CA PHE A 6 14.51 15.49 10.10
C PHE A 6 14.17 14.92 11.49
N ALA A 7 14.27 15.74 12.54
CA ALA A 7 13.93 15.33 13.91
C ALA A 7 12.44 14.98 14.09
N GLN A 8 11.56 15.53 13.25
CA GLN A 8 10.12 15.26 13.28
C GLN A 8 9.72 14.10 12.38
N PHE A 9 10.58 13.69 11.44
CA PHE A 9 10.24 12.79 10.36
C PHE A 9 9.63 11.47 10.85
N GLU A 10 10.33 10.74 11.72
CA GLU A 10 9.89 9.43 12.20
C GLU A 10 8.55 9.50 12.94
N ALA A 11 8.34 10.53 13.77
CA ALA A 11 7.08 10.73 14.46
C ALA A 11 5.93 11.09 13.50
N ALA A 12 6.22 11.91 12.49
CA ALA A 12 5.23 12.38 11.52
C ALA A 12 4.73 11.26 10.59
N ILE A 13 5.54 10.22 10.35
CA ILE A 13 5.16 9.10 9.47
C ILE A 13 4.62 7.88 10.21
N ALA A 14 4.64 7.87 11.54
CA ALA A 14 4.46 6.66 12.35
C ALA A 14 3.11 5.95 12.15
N THR A 15 2.05 6.70 11.84
CA THR A 15 0.67 6.20 11.77
C THR A 15 -0.07 6.73 10.56
N GLY A 16 -0.94 5.89 9.99
CA GLY A 16 -1.80 6.24 8.87
C GLY A 16 -1.06 6.33 7.53
N THR A 17 -1.77 6.84 6.52
CA THR A 17 -1.21 7.11 5.20
C THR A 17 -0.57 8.50 5.18
N VAL A 18 0.71 8.56 4.81
CA VAL A 18 1.46 9.81 4.69
C VAL A 18 2.06 9.91 3.30
N ILE A 19 1.90 11.06 2.65
CA ILE A 19 2.59 11.38 1.40
C ILE A 19 3.51 12.59 1.63
N ILE A 20 4.73 12.49 1.12
CA ILE A 20 5.78 13.49 1.34
C ILE A 20 6.29 14.01 0.02
N ASP A 21 6.21 15.32 -0.20
CA ASP A 21 6.96 16.04 -1.22
C ASP A 21 8.37 16.35 -0.68
N VAL A 22 9.35 15.63 -1.21
CA VAL A 22 10.76 15.85 -0.92
C VAL A 22 11.32 16.87 -1.90
N TRP A 23 11.66 18.04 -1.38
CA TRP A 23 12.03 19.22 -2.17
C TRP A 23 13.40 19.77 -1.75
N LYS A 24 13.94 20.74 -2.49
CA LYS A 24 15.15 21.52 -2.12
C LYS A 24 15.08 22.92 -2.74
N ASP A 25 15.80 23.89 -2.17
CA ASP A 25 15.72 25.30 -2.58
C ASP A 25 16.17 25.53 -4.04
N ASP A 26 17.26 24.89 -4.46
CA ASP A 26 17.78 24.96 -5.84
C ASP A 26 17.19 23.86 -6.72
N CYS A 27 15.88 23.95 -6.98
CA CYS A 27 15.13 22.95 -7.75
C CYS A 27 13.95 23.57 -8.52
N PRO A 28 14.15 23.93 -9.80
CA PRO A 28 13.08 24.50 -10.63
C PRO A 28 11.85 23.58 -10.80
N TYR A 29 12.06 22.26 -10.83
CA TYR A 29 10.97 21.29 -10.93
C TYR A 29 10.19 21.14 -9.62
N CYS A 30 10.80 21.42 -8.47
CA CYS A 30 10.13 21.40 -7.18
C CYS A 30 9.11 22.55 -7.10
N VAL A 31 9.46 23.73 -7.63
CA VAL A 31 8.54 24.88 -7.73
C VAL A 31 7.30 24.56 -8.58
N GLN A 32 7.48 23.82 -9.69
CA GLN A 32 6.38 23.40 -10.55
C GLN A 32 5.52 22.30 -9.91
N TYR A 33 6.13 21.42 -9.11
CA TYR A 33 5.43 20.30 -8.48
C TYR A 33 4.58 20.73 -7.27
N ALA A 34 5.08 21.67 -6.47
CA ALA A 34 4.44 22.15 -5.25
C ALA A 34 2.93 22.47 -5.41
N PRO A 35 2.46 23.28 -6.39
CA PRO A 35 1.05 23.58 -6.52
C PRO A 35 0.20 22.36 -6.92
N ILE A 36 0.76 21.40 -7.63
CA ILE A 36 0.09 20.13 -7.97
C ILE A 36 -0.08 19.27 -6.72
N PHE A 37 0.97 19.20 -5.91
CA PHE A 37 0.96 18.46 -4.65
C PHE A 37 -0.02 19.07 -3.63
N GLU A 38 -0.03 20.40 -3.53
CA GLU A 38 -0.96 21.16 -2.68
C GLU A 38 -2.42 20.95 -3.10
N ALA A 39 -2.72 20.97 -4.41
CA ALA A 39 -4.07 20.73 -4.89
C ALA A 39 -4.58 19.32 -4.53
N ALA A 40 -3.70 18.31 -4.56
CA ALA A 40 -4.07 16.94 -4.24
C ALA A 40 -4.44 16.73 -2.76
N GLU A 41 -3.97 17.58 -1.83
CA GLU A 41 -4.32 17.51 -0.40
C GLU A 41 -5.84 17.66 -0.19
N ALA A 42 -6.48 18.57 -0.92
CA ALA A 42 -7.91 18.84 -0.81
C ALA A 42 -8.78 17.64 -1.25
N GLU A 43 -8.31 16.87 -2.23
CA GLU A 43 -9.03 15.71 -2.78
C GLU A 43 -8.81 14.43 -1.95
N ASN A 44 -7.84 14.42 -1.03
CA ASN A 44 -7.40 13.24 -0.29
C ASN A 44 -7.33 13.53 1.22
N PRO A 45 -8.46 13.86 1.88
CA PRO A 45 -8.48 14.28 3.29
C PRO A 45 -8.11 13.16 4.27
N ASP A 46 -8.08 11.90 3.82
CA ASP A 46 -7.67 10.74 4.59
C ASP A 46 -6.15 10.48 4.55
N ILE A 47 -5.39 11.33 3.86
CA ILE A 47 -3.93 11.25 3.74
C ILE A 47 -3.30 12.48 4.40
N THR A 48 -2.24 12.25 5.18
CA THR A 48 -1.43 13.35 5.69
C THR A 48 -0.43 13.79 4.64
N PHE A 49 -0.54 15.04 4.17
CA PHE A 49 0.41 15.66 3.24
C PHE A 49 1.49 16.42 3.99
N LEU A 50 2.74 16.07 3.71
CA LEU A 50 3.93 16.69 4.31
C LEU A 50 4.91 17.15 3.24
N LYS A 51 5.74 18.12 3.60
CA LYS A 51 6.92 18.52 2.83
C LYS A 51 8.17 18.19 3.63
N PHE A 52 9.23 17.81 2.95
CA PHE A 52 10.53 17.53 3.57
C PHE A 52 11.66 18.12 2.73
N ASN A 53 12.36 19.12 3.26
CA ASN A 53 13.50 19.72 2.57
C ASN A 53 14.74 18.83 2.67
N LEU A 54 15.22 18.34 1.53
CA LEU A 54 16.39 17.48 1.36
C LEU A 54 17.72 18.21 1.57
N ALA A 55 17.74 19.54 1.49
CA ALA A 55 18.93 20.35 1.75
C ALA A 55 19.28 20.42 3.25
N ILE A 56 18.47 19.83 4.13
CA ILE A 56 18.74 19.73 5.56
C ILE A 56 19.95 18.81 5.80
N LYS A 57 20.93 19.31 6.55
CA LYS A 57 22.24 18.68 6.80
C LYS A 57 22.21 17.42 7.67
N ASP A 58 21.05 17.05 8.20
CA ASP A 58 20.91 16.01 9.24
C ASP A 58 20.39 14.66 8.71
N VAL A 59 20.14 14.53 7.39
CA VAL A 59 19.74 13.24 6.82
C VAL A 59 20.84 12.19 6.95
N THR A 60 20.49 11.01 7.48
CA THR A 60 21.46 9.93 7.71
C THR A 60 21.58 8.99 6.50
N PRO A 61 22.72 8.32 6.30
CA PRO A 61 22.85 7.28 5.27
C PRO A 61 21.79 6.18 5.38
N THR A 62 21.42 5.80 6.61
CA THR A 62 20.36 4.82 6.86
C THR A 62 19.02 5.32 6.32
N TRP A 63 18.65 6.57 6.62
CA TRP A 63 17.41 7.16 6.09
C TRP A 63 17.41 7.19 4.57
N ILE A 64 18.52 7.61 3.94
CA ILE A 64 18.68 7.60 2.49
C ILE A 64 18.50 6.18 1.93
N SER A 65 19.16 5.18 2.52
CA SER A 65 19.02 3.79 2.07
C SER A 65 17.59 3.26 2.21
N THR A 66 16.88 3.64 3.28
CA THR A 66 15.49 3.23 3.53
C THR A 66 14.54 3.83 2.49
N TYR A 67 14.64 5.14 2.23
CA TYR A 67 13.63 5.86 1.45
C TYR A 67 14.02 6.10 -0.01
N PHE A 68 15.31 6.18 -0.32
CA PHE A 68 15.87 6.40 -1.65
C PHE A 68 16.57 5.16 -2.23
N GLY A 69 16.82 4.13 -1.41
CA GLY A 69 17.53 2.92 -1.82
C GLY A 69 19.01 3.20 -2.15
N ASN A 70 19.53 2.52 -3.17
CA ASN A 70 20.86 2.80 -3.74
C ASN A 70 20.85 3.99 -4.72
N GLY A 71 19.73 4.73 -4.79
CA GLY A 71 19.54 5.82 -5.73
C GLY A 71 20.27 7.10 -5.35
N LYS A 72 20.41 8.00 -6.32
CA LYS A 72 20.87 9.37 -6.06
C LYS A 72 19.80 10.09 -5.25
N LEU A 73 20.21 10.65 -4.11
CA LEU A 73 19.40 11.57 -3.32
C LEU A 73 19.10 12.81 -4.20
N ASP A 74 17.91 12.87 -4.79
CA ASP A 74 17.52 13.97 -5.67
C ASP A 74 16.06 14.36 -5.49
N ALA A 75 15.77 15.61 -5.83
CA ALA A 75 14.46 16.23 -5.72
C ALA A 75 14.01 16.78 -7.09
N PRO A 76 12.69 16.84 -7.39
CA PRO A 76 11.60 16.44 -6.51
C PRO A 76 11.51 14.91 -6.39
N ALA A 77 11.06 14.43 -5.23
CA ALA A 77 10.71 13.04 -5.04
C ALA A 77 9.44 12.95 -4.17
N THR A 78 8.60 11.97 -4.47
CA THR A 78 7.37 11.72 -3.73
C THR A 78 7.48 10.40 -3.01
N LEU A 79 7.33 10.43 -1.69
CA LEU A 79 7.31 9.23 -0.86
C LEU A 79 5.87 8.96 -0.42
N LEU A 80 5.42 7.72 -0.53
CA LEU A 80 4.13 7.26 -0.02
C LEU A 80 4.38 6.21 1.06
N LEU A 81 3.90 6.50 2.26
CA LEU A 81 4.11 5.68 3.45
C LEU A 81 2.78 5.26 4.06
N GLU A 82 2.78 4.11 4.72
CA GLU A 82 1.67 3.56 5.48
C GLU A 82 2.20 3.04 6.81
N ASN A 83 1.80 3.65 7.92
CA ASN A 83 2.23 3.28 9.28
C ASN A 83 3.76 3.14 9.39
N GLY A 84 4.47 4.19 8.97
CA GLY A 84 5.94 4.27 8.99
C GLY A 84 6.65 3.46 7.91
N LYS A 85 5.94 2.69 7.08
CA LYS A 85 6.55 1.85 6.04
C LYS A 85 6.42 2.51 4.68
N LEU A 86 7.53 2.63 3.95
CA LEU A 86 7.51 3.06 2.57
C LEU A 86 6.74 2.04 1.71
N ILE A 87 5.62 2.46 1.14
CA ILE A 87 4.80 1.68 0.22
C ILE A 87 5.23 1.91 -1.22
N ASN A 88 5.53 3.16 -1.57
CA ASN A 88 6.00 3.50 -2.91
C ASN A 88 6.84 4.79 -2.90
N ARG A 89 7.65 4.97 -3.94
CA ARG A 89 8.39 6.20 -4.19
C ARG A 89 8.44 6.53 -5.68
N LYS A 90 8.43 7.82 -5.99
CA LYS A 90 8.64 8.32 -7.34
C LYS A 90 9.72 9.40 -7.31
N PHE A 91 10.70 9.29 -8.20
CA PHE A 91 11.64 10.38 -8.47
C PHE A 91 11.16 11.21 -9.65
N GLY A 92 11.42 12.50 -9.56
CA GLY A 92 11.07 13.50 -10.56
C GLY A 92 9.65 14.02 -10.42
N PHE A 93 9.38 15.05 -11.21
CA PHE A 93 8.09 15.73 -11.28
C PHE A 93 6.97 14.77 -11.71
N MET A 94 5.77 14.99 -11.15
CA MET A 94 4.52 14.38 -11.62
C MET A 94 3.50 15.47 -11.92
N ASN A 95 2.77 15.31 -13.02
CA ASN A 95 1.55 16.09 -13.24
C ASN A 95 0.40 15.61 -12.32
N ALA A 96 -0.74 16.29 -12.33
CA ALA A 96 -1.88 15.97 -11.45
C ALA A 96 -2.39 14.52 -11.64
N GLU A 97 -2.50 14.06 -12.87
CA GLU A 97 -2.97 12.71 -13.21
C GLU A 97 -1.98 11.63 -12.74
N GLN A 98 -0.68 11.87 -12.90
CA GLN A 98 0.37 10.99 -12.42
C GLN A 98 0.38 10.92 -10.89
N LEU A 99 0.19 12.05 -10.19
CA LEU A 99 0.08 12.08 -8.74
C LEU A 99 -1.18 11.34 -8.25
N ALA A 100 -2.32 11.56 -8.90
CA ALA A 100 -3.55 10.82 -8.60
C ALA A 100 -3.37 9.31 -8.82
N SER A 101 -2.70 8.91 -9.90
CA SER A 101 -2.35 7.51 -10.17
C SER A 101 -1.40 6.94 -9.11
N PHE A 102 -0.40 7.72 -8.70
CA PHE A 102 0.55 7.34 -7.65
C PHE A 102 -0.15 7.11 -6.31
N LEU A 103 -1.10 7.98 -5.95
CA LEU A 103 -1.91 7.84 -4.73
C LEU A 103 -2.82 6.61 -4.77
N ARG A 104 -3.41 6.27 -5.93
CA ARG A 104 -4.26 5.08 -6.10
C ARG A 104 -3.54 3.75 -5.83
N LEU A 105 -2.21 3.71 -5.95
CA LEU A 105 -1.43 2.50 -5.64
C LEU A 105 -1.60 2.06 -4.18
N ARG A 106 -1.93 2.95 -3.24
CA ARG A 106 -2.27 2.56 -1.86
C ARG A 106 -3.49 1.66 -1.80
N SER A 107 -4.55 2.03 -2.52
CA SER A 107 -5.83 1.32 -2.55
C SER A 107 -5.64 -0.03 -3.23
N LEU A 108 -4.90 -0.06 -4.35
CA LEU A 108 -4.56 -1.31 -5.02
C LEU A 108 -3.75 -2.23 -4.11
N ASN A 109 -2.69 -1.73 -3.46
CA ASN A 109 -1.87 -2.53 -2.56
C ASN A 109 -2.68 -3.11 -1.40
N ALA A 110 -3.56 -2.33 -0.77
CA ALA A 110 -4.43 -2.81 0.29
C ALA A 110 -5.35 -3.95 -0.19
N LEU A 111 -5.99 -3.79 -1.35
CA LEU A 111 -6.87 -4.81 -1.93
C LEU A 111 -6.11 -6.08 -2.31
N TYR A 112 -4.92 -5.96 -2.89
CA TYR A 112 -4.08 -7.11 -3.23
C TYR A 112 -3.56 -7.84 -1.98
N LEU A 113 -3.23 -7.13 -0.91
CA LEU A 113 -2.85 -7.75 0.37
C LEU A 113 -4.04 -8.50 1.00
N GLU A 114 -5.25 -7.92 0.99
CA GLU A 114 -6.46 -8.59 1.47
C GLU A 114 -6.77 -9.84 0.64
N LYS A 115 -6.71 -9.72 -0.69
CA LYS A 115 -6.87 -10.84 -1.62
C LYS A 115 -5.84 -11.94 -1.35
N GLY A 116 -4.58 -11.59 -1.12
CA GLY A 116 -3.52 -12.53 -0.78
C GLY A 116 -3.82 -13.33 0.49
N LYS A 117 -4.30 -12.67 1.56
CA LYS A 117 -4.70 -13.33 2.82
C LYS A 117 -5.83 -14.34 2.58
N LEU A 118 -6.84 -13.97 1.78
CA LEU A 118 -7.96 -14.86 1.45
C LEU A 118 -7.50 -16.05 0.60
N ILE A 119 -6.59 -15.85 -0.36
CA ILE A 119 -5.99 -16.95 -1.14
C ILE A 119 -5.23 -17.92 -0.21
N THR A 120 -4.48 -17.40 0.76
CA THR A 120 -3.83 -18.24 1.77
C THR A 120 -4.85 -19.03 2.59
N ALA A 121 -5.93 -18.39 3.04
CA ALA A 121 -7.01 -19.06 3.78
C ALA A 121 -7.67 -20.19 2.96
N ILE A 122 -7.95 -19.94 1.68
CA ILE A 122 -8.45 -20.96 0.74
C ILE A 122 -7.49 -22.15 0.65
N ASN A 123 -6.19 -21.89 0.49
CA ASN A 123 -5.19 -22.95 0.40
C ASN A 123 -5.14 -23.79 1.69
N VAL A 124 -5.22 -23.15 2.86
CA VAL A 124 -5.27 -23.84 4.16
C VAL A 124 -6.53 -24.68 4.28
N ALA A 125 -7.72 -24.12 4.01
CA ALA A 125 -8.98 -24.83 4.07
C ALA A 125 -9.00 -26.05 3.12
N HIS A 126 -8.49 -25.88 1.91
CA HIS A 126 -8.34 -26.96 0.94
C HIS A 126 -7.38 -28.07 1.41
N GLN A 127 -6.26 -27.71 2.06
CA GLN A 127 -5.37 -28.69 2.68
C GLN A 127 -6.04 -29.45 3.83
N SER A 128 -6.81 -28.78 4.68
CA SER A 128 -7.57 -29.41 5.76
C SER A 128 -8.60 -30.42 5.23
N MET A 129 -9.33 -30.07 4.18
CA MET A 129 -10.28 -31.01 3.55
C MET A 129 -9.57 -32.23 2.97
N ARG A 130 -8.45 -32.03 2.25
CA ARG A 130 -7.64 -33.14 1.71
C ARG A 130 -7.11 -34.07 2.79
N ALA A 131 -6.71 -33.52 3.94
CA ALA A 131 -6.25 -34.32 5.08
C ALA A 131 -7.36 -35.23 5.63
N ILE A 132 -8.60 -34.75 5.65
CA ILE A 132 -9.77 -35.54 6.07
C ILE A 132 -10.13 -36.59 5.02
N GLU A 133 -10.07 -36.24 3.73
CA GLU A 133 -10.32 -37.16 2.61
C GLU A 133 -9.27 -38.29 2.52
N ALA A 134 -8.05 -38.04 2.99
CA ALA A 134 -6.99 -39.06 3.08
C ALA A 134 -7.17 -40.05 4.25
N LYS A 135 -8.08 -39.77 5.20
CA LYS A 135 -8.36 -40.70 6.30
C LYS A 135 -9.13 -41.92 5.81
N ASP A 136 -9.04 -43.00 6.58
CA ASP A 136 -9.90 -44.17 6.43
C ASP A 136 -11.36 -43.75 6.58
N GLN A 137 -12.10 -43.77 5.47
CA GLN A 137 -13.48 -43.26 5.40
C GLN A 137 -14.44 -44.03 6.31
N THR A 138 -14.10 -45.26 6.69
CA THR A 138 -14.89 -46.07 7.63
C THR A 138 -14.69 -45.68 9.10
N LYS A 139 -13.71 -44.82 9.39
CA LYS A 139 -13.32 -44.38 10.74
C LYS A 139 -13.47 -42.88 10.97
N LEU A 140 -14.13 -42.17 10.06
CA LEU A 140 -14.39 -40.75 10.23
C LEU A 140 -15.30 -40.52 11.43
N THR A 141 -14.99 -39.48 12.19
CA THR A 141 -15.76 -39.03 13.35
C THR A 141 -16.69 -37.89 12.97
N ASP A 142 -17.68 -37.59 13.81
CA ASP A 142 -18.52 -36.39 13.66
C ASP A 142 -17.67 -35.11 13.63
N GLU A 143 -16.58 -35.07 14.40
CA GLU A 143 -15.63 -33.95 14.38
C GLU A 143 -14.96 -33.77 13.01
N ASP A 144 -14.64 -34.87 12.32
CA ASP A 144 -14.05 -34.83 10.98
C ASP A 144 -15.04 -34.27 9.95
N TYR A 145 -16.31 -34.70 9.99
CA TYR A 145 -17.34 -34.17 9.11
C TYR A 145 -17.58 -32.68 9.36
N LEU A 146 -17.65 -32.27 10.63
CA LEU A 146 -17.79 -30.87 11.01
C LEU A 146 -16.58 -30.03 10.57
N ALA A 147 -15.36 -30.55 10.73
CA ALA A 147 -14.14 -29.86 10.30
C ALA A 147 -14.11 -29.67 8.78
N ARG A 148 -14.50 -30.70 8.01
CA ARG A 148 -14.61 -30.61 6.55
C ARG A 148 -15.65 -29.57 6.11
N GLY A 149 -16.83 -29.57 6.74
CA GLY A 149 -17.90 -28.60 6.44
C GLY A 149 -17.50 -27.16 6.75
N ARG A 150 -16.81 -26.92 7.86
CA ARG A 150 -16.26 -25.59 8.19
C ARG A 150 -15.24 -25.14 7.14
N ALA A 151 -14.28 -25.99 6.80
CA ALA A 151 -13.28 -25.66 5.79
C ALA A 151 -13.91 -25.38 4.40
N ALA A 152 -14.92 -26.14 4.00
CA ALA A 152 -15.66 -25.89 2.76
C ALA A 152 -16.37 -24.52 2.79
N THR A 153 -17.02 -24.18 3.91
CA THR A 153 -17.71 -22.89 4.09
C THR A 153 -16.72 -21.71 4.08
N GLU A 154 -15.60 -21.83 4.81
CA GLU A 154 -14.54 -20.81 4.84
C GLU A 154 -13.98 -20.54 3.43
N MET A 155 -13.74 -21.62 2.67
CA MET A 155 -13.26 -21.51 1.30
C MET A 155 -14.28 -20.82 0.39
N GLU A 156 -15.56 -21.18 0.49
CA GLU A 156 -16.65 -20.57 -0.28
C GLU A 156 -16.79 -19.07 0.01
N VAL A 157 -16.81 -18.69 1.29
CA VAL A 157 -16.89 -17.29 1.71
C VAL A 157 -15.68 -16.48 1.24
N ALA A 158 -14.48 -17.04 1.37
CA ALA A 158 -13.26 -16.38 0.90
C ALA A 158 -13.27 -16.19 -0.62
N GLN A 159 -13.67 -17.23 -1.38
CA GLN A 159 -13.77 -17.15 -2.83
C GLN A 159 -14.83 -16.15 -3.28
N ALA A 160 -16.01 -16.14 -2.64
CA ALA A 160 -17.06 -15.16 -2.90
C ALA A 160 -16.58 -13.73 -2.62
N THR A 161 -15.87 -13.52 -1.52
CA THR A 161 -15.30 -12.20 -1.18
C THR A 161 -14.31 -11.73 -2.24
N ILE A 162 -13.41 -12.59 -2.71
CA ILE A 162 -12.47 -12.25 -3.78
C ILE A 162 -13.23 -11.88 -5.06
N THR A 163 -14.13 -12.75 -5.51
CA THR A 163 -14.78 -12.60 -6.82
C THR A 163 -15.80 -11.46 -6.85
N GLN A 164 -16.61 -11.32 -5.80
CA GLN A 164 -17.75 -10.39 -5.78
C GLN A 164 -17.38 -9.01 -5.23
N LYS A 165 -16.35 -8.92 -4.38
CA LYS A 165 -15.98 -7.65 -3.71
C LYS A 165 -14.62 -7.13 -4.15
N LEU A 166 -13.56 -7.94 -4.05
CA LEU A 166 -12.20 -7.44 -4.27
C LEU A 166 -11.86 -7.26 -5.75
N ASN A 167 -12.17 -8.24 -6.60
CA ASN A 167 -11.85 -8.17 -8.03
C ASN A 167 -12.47 -6.94 -8.72
N PRO A 168 -13.78 -6.63 -8.55
CA PRO A 168 -14.36 -5.45 -9.19
C PRO A 168 -13.73 -4.13 -8.73
N GLN A 169 -13.34 -4.04 -7.45
CA GLN A 169 -12.69 -2.85 -6.92
C GLN A 169 -11.28 -2.68 -7.50
N ILE A 170 -10.51 -3.77 -7.61
CA ILE A 170 -9.19 -3.77 -8.24
C ILE A 170 -9.32 -3.37 -9.72
N GLU A 171 -10.25 -3.99 -10.46
CA GLU A 171 -10.47 -3.71 -11.88
C GLU A 171 -10.86 -2.25 -12.13
N ASN A 172 -11.76 -1.69 -11.29
CA ASN A 172 -12.15 -0.29 -11.39
C ASN A 172 -10.95 0.65 -11.14
N LEU A 173 -10.14 0.39 -10.12
CA LEU A 173 -8.96 1.19 -9.81
C LEU A 173 -7.88 1.12 -10.91
N LEU A 174 -7.72 -0.05 -11.54
CA LEU A 174 -6.83 -0.23 -12.68
C LEU A 174 -7.33 0.50 -13.93
N ALA A 175 -8.64 0.47 -14.20
CA ALA A 175 -9.26 1.14 -15.34
C ALA A 175 -9.07 2.67 -15.30
N LEU A 176 -9.08 3.27 -14.11
CA LEU A 176 -8.79 4.70 -13.92
C LEU A 176 -7.34 5.09 -14.31
N GLY A 177 -6.42 4.13 -14.48
CA GLY A 177 -5.01 4.38 -14.84
C GLY A 177 -4.68 4.23 -16.33
N VAL A 178 -5.70 4.02 -17.17
CA VAL A 178 -5.58 3.78 -18.62
C VAL A 178 -6.21 4.92 -19.43
N ALA A 179 -6.69 5.98 -18.77
CA ALA A 179 -7.30 7.15 -19.40
C ALA A 179 -6.33 8.34 -19.44
#